data_AF-A0A4Q9B5G8-F1
#
_entry.id   AF-A0A4Q9B5G8-F1
#
_cell.length_a   1.000
_cell.length_b   1.000
_cell.length_c   1.000
_cell.angle_alpha   90.00
_cell.angle_beta   90.00
_cell.angle_gamma   90.00
#
_symmetry.space_group_name_H-M   'P 1'
#
loop_
_entity.id
_entity.type
_entity.pdbx_description
1 polymer ?
#
loop_
_entity_poly.entity_id
_entity_poly.type
_entity_poly.pdbx_seq_one_letter_code
_entity_poly.pdbx_strand_id
1 'polypeptide(L)'
;MKRVLFPLGLLTLGLFGYLAFSQFTLPEGPGKDLVLAKCQACHDIGLVARERLSRERWDAVVREMELQGLQLTGEERAAILDYLATYLGTEPPPPPAQAETPVQRTGAQVYANCVGCHGPQGEGNPPAFPPLRGHVEVLLRAEGGRDYLLLSVLYGVQGPIRVLGQAYDGVMPGFAWLSDEELALVLNHLAAWGAPPGFRPYTPEEVKAARENPRSPEEVLALRRGLGLP
;
A
#
# COMPACT_ATOMS: atom_id res chain seq x y z
N MET A 1 30.80 26.69 65.48
CA MET A 1 29.42 27.17 65.78
C MET A 1 28.95 27.93 64.54
N LYS A 2 27.89 27.64 63.80
CA LYS A 2 26.67 26.83 63.98
C LYS A 2 26.36 26.13 62.64
N ARG A 3 25.83 24.90 62.69
CA ARG A 3 25.24 24.19 61.55
C ARG A 3 23.88 24.80 61.23
N VAL A 4 23.55 24.99 59.95
CA VAL A 4 22.17 25.13 59.49
C VAL A 4 22.01 24.19 58.28
N LEU A 5 21.12 23.24 58.45
CA LEU A 5 20.70 22.20 57.51
C LEU A 5 19.32 22.64 56.98
N PHE A 6 19.05 22.64 55.67
CA PHE A 6 17.71 22.64 55.05
C PHE A 6 17.85 22.39 53.53
N PRO A 7 16.83 21.86 52.84
CA PRO A 7 16.83 20.48 52.36
C PRO A 7 16.91 20.35 50.83
N LEU A 8 17.23 19.14 50.42
CA LEU A 8 17.13 18.61 49.06
C LEU A 8 15.67 18.72 48.56
N GLY A 9 15.44 19.57 47.55
CA GLY A 9 14.17 19.67 46.83
C GLY A 9 14.41 19.55 45.32
N LEU A 10 14.04 18.39 44.77
CA LEU A 10 13.98 18.13 43.33
C LEU A 10 13.08 19.15 42.63
N LEU A 11 13.55 19.69 41.50
CA LEU A 11 12.71 20.39 40.54
C LEU A 11 13.20 20.11 39.12
N THR A 12 12.97 18.86 38.69
CA THR A 12 12.94 18.48 37.28
C THR A 12 11.63 18.99 36.68
N LEU A 13 11.61 20.26 36.23
CA LEU A 13 10.70 20.70 35.17
C LEU A 13 11.50 20.56 33.86
N GLY A 14 11.23 19.58 33.01
CA GLY A 14 9.97 19.48 32.29
C GLY A 14 10.00 20.34 31.02
N LEU A 15 11.08 20.26 30.22
CA LEU A 15 11.15 20.86 28.88
C LEU A 15 10.52 19.93 27.81
N PHE A 16 9.43 19.27 28.17
CA PHE A 16 8.54 18.53 27.26
C PHE A 16 7.21 19.25 27.29
N GLY A 17 6.96 20.17 26.36
CA GLY A 17 5.66 20.84 26.37
C GLY A 17 5.51 22.09 25.54
N TYR A 18 6.18 22.23 24.40
CA TYR A 18 5.75 23.17 23.37
C TYR A 18 5.87 22.48 22.02
N LEU A 19 4.82 22.59 21.20
CA LEU A 19 4.54 21.89 19.93
C LEU A 19 3.63 20.64 19.99
N ALA A 20 2.55 20.69 20.78
CA ALA A 20 1.31 20.03 20.37
C ALA A 20 0.55 20.99 19.42
N PHE A 21 0.98 21.08 18.16
CA PHE A 21 0.09 21.59 17.12
C PHE A 21 -1.07 20.61 17.00
N SER A 22 -2.28 21.08 17.25
CA SER A 22 -3.52 20.34 17.04
C SER A 22 -3.57 19.88 15.57
N GLN A 23 -3.25 18.61 15.36
CA GLN A 23 -3.39 17.96 14.07
C GLN A 23 -4.87 17.60 13.94
N PHE A 24 -5.70 18.52 13.43
CA PHE A 24 -7.04 18.18 12.95
C PHE A 24 -6.87 17.36 11.66
N THR A 25 -6.49 16.10 11.83
CA THR A 25 -6.31 15.13 10.77
C THR A 25 -7.57 14.30 10.62
N LEU A 26 -7.81 13.86 9.39
CA LEU A 26 -8.86 12.90 9.09
C LEU A 26 -8.61 11.58 9.85
N PRO A 27 -9.62 10.99 10.51
CA PRO A 27 -9.50 9.69 11.18
C PRO A 27 -8.95 8.59 10.25
N GLU A 28 -8.20 7.62 10.79
CA GLU A 28 -7.75 6.49 9.97
C GLU A 28 -8.92 5.60 9.52
N GLY A 29 -8.96 5.25 8.23
CA GLY A 29 -10.00 4.37 7.70
C GLY A 29 -10.04 4.26 6.16
N PRO A 30 -10.76 3.27 5.62
CA PRO A 30 -10.94 3.10 4.18
C PRO A 30 -11.57 4.35 3.56
N GLY A 31 -10.96 4.88 2.50
CA GLY A 31 -11.43 6.09 1.81
C GLY A 31 -10.77 7.39 2.29
N LYS A 32 -10.01 7.37 3.40
CA LYS A 32 -9.25 8.54 3.87
C LYS A 32 -8.35 9.13 2.78
N ASP A 33 -7.56 8.30 2.11
CA ASP A 33 -6.61 8.76 1.09
C ASP A 33 -7.31 9.36 -0.13
N LEU A 34 -8.47 8.81 -0.50
CA LEU A 34 -9.30 9.37 -1.56
C LEU A 34 -9.83 10.76 -1.16
N VAL A 35 -10.29 10.93 0.07
CA VAL A 35 -10.78 12.21 0.60
C VAL A 35 -9.64 13.23 0.67
N LEU A 36 -8.44 12.82 1.13
CA LEU A 36 -7.26 13.70 1.12
C LEU A 36 -6.92 14.13 -0.31
N ALA A 37 -6.81 13.18 -1.24
CA ALA A 37 -6.44 13.45 -2.62
C ALA A 37 -7.42 14.39 -3.35
N LYS A 38 -8.73 14.23 -3.11
CA LYS A 38 -9.77 15.00 -3.80
C LYS A 38 -10.04 16.35 -3.13
N CYS A 39 -10.08 16.41 -1.80
CA CYS A 39 -10.54 17.59 -1.08
C CYS A 39 -9.43 18.60 -0.75
N GLN A 40 -8.17 18.14 -0.56
CA GLN A 40 -7.04 19.05 -0.28
C GLN A 40 -6.61 19.89 -1.49
N ALA A 41 -7.10 19.54 -2.69
CA ALA A 41 -6.78 20.26 -3.90
C ALA A 41 -7.30 21.71 -3.90
N CYS A 42 -8.34 22.03 -3.13
CA CYS A 42 -9.01 23.33 -3.17
C CYS A 42 -9.09 24.08 -1.83
N HIS A 43 -9.13 23.38 -0.70
CA HIS A 43 -9.15 24.01 0.62
C HIS A 43 -8.46 23.12 1.68
N ASP A 44 -8.16 23.71 2.84
CA ASP A 44 -7.57 22.99 3.96
C ASP A 44 -8.50 21.83 4.42
N ILE A 45 -7.92 20.66 4.67
CA ILE A 45 -8.70 19.50 5.11
C ILE A 45 -9.13 19.60 6.57
N GLY A 46 -8.45 20.42 7.37
CA GLY A 46 -8.79 20.65 8.76
C GLY A 46 -10.17 21.29 8.92
N LEU A 47 -10.68 21.99 7.91
CA LEU A 47 -12.08 22.43 7.87
C LEU A 47 -13.04 21.23 7.87
N VAL A 48 -12.80 20.25 6.99
CA VAL A 48 -13.61 19.03 6.89
C VAL A 48 -13.49 18.19 8.17
N ALA A 49 -12.28 18.03 8.70
CA ALA A 49 -12.01 17.19 9.88
C ALA A 49 -12.74 17.66 11.15
N ARG A 50 -13.15 18.93 11.22
CA ARG A 50 -13.87 19.52 12.36
C ARG A 50 -15.38 19.39 12.28
N GLU A 51 -15.91 19.15 11.09
CA GLU A 51 -17.35 19.05 10.89
C GLU A 51 -17.88 17.70 11.38
N ARG A 52 -19.13 17.73 11.83
CA ARG A 52 -19.91 16.53 12.16
C ARG A 52 -21.27 16.70 11.53
N LEU A 53 -21.53 16.02 10.41
CA LEU A 53 -22.75 16.18 9.61
C LEU A 53 -23.39 14.80 9.33
N SER A 54 -24.70 14.76 9.09
CA SER A 54 -25.34 13.53 8.59
C SER A 54 -24.85 13.21 7.18
N ARG A 55 -25.05 11.97 6.72
CA ARG A 55 -24.66 11.56 5.36
C ARG A 55 -25.34 12.43 4.28
N GLU A 56 -26.61 12.75 4.46
CA GLU A 56 -27.38 13.59 3.53
C GLU A 56 -26.82 15.03 3.49
N ARG A 57 -26.33 15.51 4.62
CA ARG A 57 -25.79 16.86 4.71
C ARG A 57 -24.37 16.93 4.15
N TRP A 58 -23.58 15.87 4.33
CA TRP A 58 -22.32 15.68 3.60
C TRP A 58 -22.53 15.60 2.09
N ASP A 59 -23.56 14.87 1.64
CA ASP A 59 -23.95 14.78 0.22
C ASP A 59 -24.23 16.16 -0.40
N ALA A 60 -24.97 17.00 0.33
CA ALA A 60 -25.23 18.37 -0.11
C ALA A 60 -23.96 19.22 -0.20
N VAL A 61 -23.03 19.08 0.75
CA VAL A 61 -21.74 19.80 0.75
C VAL A 61 -20.86 19.35 -0.42
N VAL A 62 -20.70 18.04 -0.64
CA VAL A 62 -19.91 17.51 -1.76
C VAL A 62 -20.52 17.93 -3.09
N ARG A 63 -21.85 17.93 -3.22
CA ARG A 63 -22.52 18.42 -4.43
C ARG A 63 -22.21 19.90 -4.70
N GLU A 64 -22.15 20.74 -3.67
CA GLU A 64 -21.73 22.14 -3.85
C GLU A 64 -20.27 22.23 -4.32
N MET A 65 -19.39 21.40 -3.79
CA MET A 65 -17.99 21.34 -4.25
C MET A 65 -17.88 20.87 -5.71
N GLU A 66 -18.70 19.90 -6.14
CA GLU A 66 -18.79 19.45 -7.53
C GLU A 66 -19.24 20.60 -8.46
N LEU A 67 -20.22 21.40 -8.02
CA LEU A 67 -20.65 22.61 -8.74
C LEU A 67 -19.54 23.68 -8.80
N GLN A 68 -18.67 23.72 -7.79
CA GLN A 68 -17.49 24.60 -7.73
C GLN A 68 -16.26 24.04 -8.47
N GLY A 69 -16.36 22.85 -9.07
CA GLY A 69 -15.34 22.28 -9.95
C GLY A 69 -14.65 21.01 -9.44
N LEU A 70 -15.06 20.44 -8.31
CA LEU A 70 -14.60 19.12 -7.88
C LEU A 70 -15.08 18.04 -8.86
N GLN A 71 -14.16 17.19 -9.33
CA GLN A 71 -14.47 16.10 -10.25
C GLN A 71 -14.36 14.76 -9.56
N LEU A 72 -15.49 14.07 -9.46
CA LEU A 72 -15.61 12.73 -8.89
C LEU A 72 -16.30 11.80 -9.88
N THR A 73 -15.83 10.55 -9.97
CA THR A 73 -16.66 9.48 -10.53
C THR A 73 -17.78 9.12 -9.56
N GLY A 74 -18.82 8.42 -10.03
CA GLY A 74 -19.90 7.96 -9.16
C GLY A 74 -19.42 7.05 -8.01
N GLU A 75 -18.41 6.22 -8.28
CA GLU A 75 -17.77 5.35 -7.29
C GLU A 75 -16.95 6.14 -6.27
N GLU A 76 -16.14 7.11 -6.73
CA GLU A 76 -15.37 7.99 -5.85
C GLU A 76 -16.30 8.81 -4.93
N ARG A 77 -17.40 9.32 -5.48
CA ARG A 77 -18.40 10.10 -4.74
C ARG A 77 -19.06 9.25 -3.65
N ALA A 78 -19.43 8.01 -3.96
CA ALA A 78 -19.99 7.10 -2.98
C ALA A 78 -18.99 6.84 -1.84
N ALA A 79 -17.75 6.47 -2.17
CA ALA A 79 -16.70 6.17 -1.20
C ALA A 79 -16.35 7.37 -0.29
N ILE A 80 -16.32 8.59 -0.83
CA ILE A 80 -16.11 9.82 -0.04
C ILE A 80 -17.26 10.02 0.94
N LEU A 81 -18.51 9.89 0.50
CA LEU A 81 -19.67 10.10 1.36
C LEU A 81 -19.77 9.04 2.46
N ASP A 82 -19.39 7.80 2.16
CA ASP A 82 -19.36 6.73 3.14
C ASP A 82 -18.28 6.97 4.20
N TYR A 83 -17.09 7.42 3.80
CA TYR A 83 -16.05 7.83 4.73
C TYR A 83 -16.49 9.01 5.61
N LEU A 84 -17.00 10.10 5.01
CA LEU A 84 -17.41 11.29 5.74
C LEU A 84 -18.55 10.99 6.73
N ALA A 85 -19.53 10.18 6.33
CA ALA A 85 -20.61 9.77 7.21
C ALA A 85 -20.15 8.83 8.33
N THR A 86 -19.21 7.93 8.06
CA THR A 86 -18.72 6.94 9.03
C THR A 86 -17.81 7.57 10.09
N TYR A 87 -16.86 8.39 9.65
CA TYR A 87 -15.80 8.91 10.52
C TYR A 87 -16.07 10.35 11.01
N LEU A 88 -16.94 11.09 10.32
CA LEU A 88 -17.31 12.48 10.62
C LEU A 88 -18.85 12.68 10.64
N GLY A 89 -19.58 11.62 10.97
CA GLY A 89 -21.04 11.58 11.10
C GLY A 89 -21.59 12.24 12.38
N THR A 90 -22.89 12.53 12.39
CA THR A 90 -23.64 12.94 13.61
C THR A 90 -24.33 11.77 14.33
N GLU A 91 -24.46 10.63 13.66
CA GLU A 91 -25.04 9.42 14.23
C GLU A 91 -23.91 8.42 14.55
N PRO A 92 -23.95 7.72 15.71
CA PRO A 92 -23.05 6.61 15.96
C PRO A 92 -23.26 5.56 14.86
N PRO A 93 -22.17 4.92 14.39
CA PRO A 93 -22.27 4.02 13.25
C PRO A 93 -23.33 2.95 13.54
N PRO A 94 -24.18 2.57 12.57
CA PRO A 94 -24.92 1.32 12.69
C PRO A 94 -23.89 0.23 13.01
N PRO A 95 -24.17 -0.68 13.99
CA PRO A 95 -23.26 -1.78 14.29
C PRO A 95 -22.92 -2.42 12.95
N PRO A 96 -21.62 -2.61 12.65
CA PRO A 96 -21.11 -2.70 11.29
C PRO A 96 -22.09 -3.50 10.45
N ALA A 97 -22.82 -2.79 9.58
CA ALA A 97 -23.55 -3.45 8.52
C ALA A 97 -22.48 -4.29 7.86
N GLN A 98 -22.65 -5.61 7.96
CA GLN A 98 -21.65 -6.63 7.63
C GLN A 98 -20.75 -6.09 6.53
N ALA A 99 -19.46 -5.92 6.84
CA ALA A 99 -18.46 -5.46 5.89
C ALA A 99 -18.86 -5.97 4.52
N GLU A 100 -19.27 -5.09 3.62
CA GLU A 100 -19.43 -5.51 2.24
C GLU A 100 -18.06 -6.10 1.90
N THR A 101 -18.05 -7.43 1.72
CA THR A 101 -16.83 -8.19 1.46
C THR A 101 -16.02 -7.34 0.49
N PRO A 102 -14.77 -6.94 0.81
CA PRO A 102 -13.96 -6.16 -0.12
C PRO A 102 -14.12 -6.84 -1.47
N VAL A 103 -14.55 -6.12 -2.51
CA VAL A 103 -14.71 -6.74 -3.84
C VAL A 103 -13.40 -7.45 -4.10
N GLN A 104 -13.42 -8.78 -3.99
CA GLN A 104 -12.21 -9.58 -3.92
C GLN A 104 -11.60 -9.48 -5.31
N ARG A 105 -10.62 -8.58 -5.48
CA ARG A 105 -9.93 -8.42 -6.75
C ARG A 105 -9.30 -9.76 -7.08
N THR A 106 -9.45 -10.20 -8.32
CA THR A 106 -8.72 -11.37 -8.80
C THR A 106 -7.25 -11.01 -8.99
N GLY A 107 -6.35 -12.00 -8.94
CA GLY A 107 -4.94 -11.75 -9.24
C GLY A 107 -4.70 -11.16 -10.63
N ALA A 108 -5.56 -11.46 -11.61
CA ALA A 108 -5.53 -10.83 -12.93
C ALA A 108 -5.88 -9.33 -12.90
N GLN A 109 -6.84 -8.92 -12.05
CA GLN A 109 -7.16 -7.51 -11.86
C GLN A 109 -6.03 -6.76 -11.15
N VAL A 110 -5.36 -7.38 -10.18
CA VAL A 110 -4.17 -6.78 -9.54
C VAL A 110 -2.99 -6.71 -10.52
N TYR A 111 -2.85 -7.69 -11.42
CA TYR A 111 -1.81 -7.70 -12.46
C TYR A 111 -1.92 -6.51 -13.43
N ALA A 112 -3.06 -5.82 -13.53
CA ALA A 112 -3.19 -4.59 -14.31
C ALA A 112 -2.12 -3.53 -13.95
N ASN A 113 -1.64 -3.52 -12.71
CA ASN A 113 -0.57 -2.63 -12.25
C ASN A 113 0.81 -2.97 -12.86
N CYS A 114 0.98 -4.19 -13.38
CA CYS A 114 2.22 -4.71 -13.97
C CYS A 114 2.23 -4.56 -15.50
N VAL A 115 1.05 -4.50 -16.13
CA VAL A 115 0.86 -4.56 -17.59
C VAL A 115 1.60 -3.45 -18.33
N GLY A 116 1.68 -2.24 -17.76
CA GLY A 116 2.34 -1.10 -18.41
C GLY A 116 3.82 -1.35 -18.75
N CYS A 117 4.49 -2.23 -18.00
CA CYS A 117 5.90 -2.57 -18.22
C CYS A 117 6.07 -4.01 -18.71
N HIS A 118 5.39 -4.98 -18.08
CA HIS A 118 5.56 -6.40 -18.38
C HIS A 118 4.61 -6.94 -19.46
N GLY A 119 3.69 -6.11 -19.95
CA GLY A 119 2.71 -6.49 -20.96
C GLY A 119 1.54 -7.32 -20.40
N PRO A 120 0.40 -7.35 -21.12
CA PRO A 120 -0.81 -8.04 -20.69
C PRO A 120 -0.64 -9.55 -20.56
N GLN A 121 0.33 -10.14 -21.27
CA GLN A 121 0.61 -11.56 -21.26
C GLN A 121 1.93 -11.90 -20.54
N GLY A 122 2.59 -10.91 -19.92
CA GLY A 122 3.88 -11.08 -19.29
C GLY A 122 5.03 -11.21 -20.29
N GLU A 123 4.84 -10.73 -21.53
CA GLU A 123 5.81 -10.80 -22.63
C GLU A 123 6.99 -9.84 -22.48
N GLY A 124 6.88 -8.85 -21.60
CA GLY A 124 7.88 -7.79 -21.45
C GLY A 124 7.99 -6.88 -22.67
N ASN A 125 9.02 -6.04 -22.67
CA ASN A 125 9.40 -5.21 -23.81
C ASN A 125 10.92 -5.10 -23.85
N PRO A 126 11.63 -6.12 -24.36
CA PRO A 126 13.09 -6.11 -24.38
C PRO A 126 13.66 -5.00 -25.27
N PRO A 127 14.76 -4.35 -24.86
CA PRO A 127 15.57 -4.63 -23.68
C PRO A 127 15.14 -3.86 -22.42
N ALA A 128 14.02 -3.13 -22.45
CA ALA A 128 13.60 -2.25 -21.35
C ALA A 128 12.98 -3.02 -20.18
N PHE A 129 12.03 -3.92 -20.47
CA PHE A 129 11.30 -4.67 -19.44
C PHE A 129 11.39 -6.17 -19.68
N PRO A 130 11.80 -6.97 -18.69
CA PRO A 130 11.95 -8.41 -18.87
C PRO A 130 10.59 -9.11 -18.99
N PRO A 131 10.52 -10.21 -19.76
CA PRO A 131 9.35 -11.08 -19.75
C PRO A 131 9.20 -11.73 -18.38
N LEU A 132 7.95 -11.83 -17.92
CA LEU A 132 7.58 -12.61 -16.75
C LEU A 132 7.19 -14.03 -17.18
N ARG A 133 6.38 -14.16 -18.23
CA ARG A 133 5.98 -15.47 -18.76
C ARG A 133 7.18 -16.16 -19.42
N GLY A 134 7.35 -17.46 -19.16
CA GLY A 134 8.56 -18.20 -19.52
C GLY A 134 9.72 -18.05 -18.52
N HIS A 135 9.77 -16.96 -17.74
CA HIS A 135 10.79 -16.77 -16.69
C HIS A 135 10.31 -17.15 -15.29
N VAL A 136 9.07 -16.82 -14.91
CA VAL A 136 8.51 -17.14 -13.59
C VAL A 136 8.57 -18.65 -13.31
N GLU A 137 8.38 -19.49 -14.31
CA GLU A 137 8.44 -20.94 -14.21
C GLU A 137 9.87 -21.42 -13.91
N VAL A 138 10.89 -20.78 -14.49
CA VAL A 138 12.30 -21.05 -14.18
C VAL A 138 12.61 -20.59 -12.76
N LEU A 139 12.15 -19.38 -12.41
CA LEU A 139 12.37 -18.79 -11.10
C LEU A 139 11.76 -19.63 -9.97
N LEU A 140 10.49 -20.04 -10.10
CA LEU A 140 9.79 -20.81 -9.07
C LEU A 140 10.31 -22.24 -8.88
N ARG A 141 11.14 -22.74 -9.81
CA ARG A 141 11.84 -24.03 -9.66
C ARG A 141 13.19 -23.90 -8.93
N ALA A 142 13.77 -22.70 -8.85
CA ALA A 142 15.00 -22.47 -8.11
C ALA A 142 14.73 -22.49 -6.61
N GLU A 143 15.67 -23.06 -5.84
CA GLU A 143 15.65 -22.97 -4.38
C GLU A 143 15.71 -21.48 -3.96
N GLY A 144 14.77 -21.05 -3.11
CA GLY A 144 14.62 -19.64 -2.72
C GLY A 144 13.93 -18.74 -3.76
N GLY A 145 13.59 -19.26 -4.94
CA GLY A 145 12.99 -18.46 -6.02
C GLY A 145 11.58 -17.93 -5.71
N ARG A 146 10.80 -18.68 -4.94
CA ARG A 146 9.49 -18.24 -4.41
C ARG A 146 9.62 -17.00 -3.53
N ASP A 147 10.55 -17.04 -2.58
CA ASP A 147 10.75 -15.94 -1.64
C ASP A 147 11.31 -14.71 -2.37
N TYR A 148 12.23 -14.93 -3.32
CA TYR A 148 12.71 -13.85 -4.18
C TYR A 148 11.59 -13.22 -5.01
N LEU A 149 10.66 -14.00 -5.58
CA LEU A 149 9.54 -13.44 -6.34
C LEU A 149 8.65 -12.54 -5.46
N LEU A 150 8.34 -13.00 -4.24
CA LEU A 150 7.59 -12.19 -3.26
C LEU A 150 8.31 -10.87 -2.98
N LEU A 151 9.60 -10.94 -2.63
CA LEU A 151 10.39 -9.76 -2.28
C LEU A 151 10.58 -8.82 -3.47
N SER A 152 10.69 -9.35 -4.69
CA SER A 152 10.78 -8.56 -5.93
C SER A 152 9.53 -7.74 -6.18
N VAL A 153 8.35 -8.32 -5.97
CA VAL A 153 7.09 -7.57 -6.12
C VAL A 153 6.90 -6.59 -4.97
N LEU A 154 7.21 -6.99 -3.74
CA LEU A 154 7.00 -6.16 -2.56
C LEU A 154 7.96 -4.96 -2.49
N TYR A 155 9.25 -5.18 -2.70
CA TYR A 155 10.30 -4.17 -2.49
C TYR A 155 10.96 -3.66 -3.78
N GLY A 156 10.72 -4.32 -4.92
CA GLY A 156 11.32 -3.97 -6.18
C GLY A 156 12.71 -4.57 -6.37
N VAL A 157 13.31 -4.31 -7.53
CA VAL A 157 14.64 -4.79 -7.93
C VAL A 157 15.33 -3.70 -8.73
N GLN A 158 16.58 -3.40 -8.42
CA GLN A 158 17.36 -2.40 -9.16
C GLN A 158 18.73 -2.93 -9.55
N GLY A 159 19.11 -2.68 -10.81
CA GLY A 159 20.43 -2.97 -11.36
C GLY A 159 20.44 -4.11 -12.37
N PRO A 160 21.63 -4.59 -12.77
CA PRO A 160 21.78 -5.49 -13.89
C PRO A 160 21.31 -6.91 -13.56
N ILE A 161 20.43 -7.44 -14.42
CA ILE A 161 19.96 -8.83 -14.38
C ILE A 161 20.04 -9.48 -15.77
N ARG A 162 20.00 -10.81 -15.80
CA ARG A 162 19.80 -11.59 -17.02
C ARG A 162 18.51 -12.39 -16.93
N VAL A 163 17.65 -12.25 -17.92
CA VAL A 163 16.39 -12.99 -18.02
C VAL A 163 16.36 -13.65 -19.39
N LEU A 164 16.32 -14.99 -19.40
CA LEU A 164 16.30 -15.80 -20.63
C LEU A 164 17.44 -15.42 -21.61
N GLY A 165 18.66 -15.23 -21.08
CA GLY A 165 19.85 -14.88 -21.86
C GLY A 165 20.00 -13.39 -22.21
N GLN A 166 18.95 -12.58 -22.07
CA GLN A 166 19.00 -11.15 -22.36
C GLN A 166 19.34 -10.32 -21.11
N ALA A 167 20.14 -9.27 -21.30
CA ALA A 167 20.54 -8.37 -20.23
C ALA A 167 19.52 -7.23 -20.07
N TYR A 168 19.22 -6.88 -18.82
CA TYR A 168 18.38 -5.77 -18.44
C TYR A 168 19.10 -5.01 -17.33
N ASP A 169 19.05 -3.68 -17.38
CA ASP A 169 19.61 -2.82 -16.35
C ASP A 169 18.66 -1.65 -16.13
N GLY A 170 17.94 -1.69 -15.02
CA GLY A 170 16.85 -0.76 -14.76
C GLY A 170 16.34 -0.87 -13.33
N VAL A 171 15.19 -0.23 -13.11
CA VAL A 171 14.52 -0.18 -11.80
C VAL A 171 13.11 -0.74 -11.96
N MET A 172 12.82 -1.82 -11.26
CA MET A 172 11.46 -2.28 -10.98
C MET A 172 11.07 -1.73 -9.61
N PRO A 173 10.10 -0.79 -9.52
CA PRO A 173 9.65 -0.28 -8.23
C PRO A 173 8.94 -1.37 -7.42
N GLY A 174 8.99 -1.26 -6.09
CA GLY A 174 8.21 -2.11 -5.19
C GLY A 174 6.75 -1.71 -5.13
N PHE A 175 5.88 -2.69 -4.90
CA PHE A 175 4.43 -2.52 -4.82
C PHE A 175 3.91 -2.64 -3.39
N ALA A 176 4.69 -2.17 -2.42
CA ALA A 176 4.33 -2.18 -0.99
C ALA A 176 3.04 -1.43 -0.64
N TRP A 177 2.50 -0.62 -1.56
CA TRP A 177 1.22 0.08 -1.45
C TRP A 177 -0.01 -0.82 -1.71
N LEU A 178 0.18 -2.00 -2.32
CA LEU A 178 -0.88 -3.03 -2.41
C LEU A 178 -1.10 -3.68 -1.05
N SER A 179 -2.32 -4.18 -0.79
CA SER A 179 -2.61 -4.94 0.44
C SER A 179 -1.88 -6.31 0.44
N ASP A 180 -1.84 -6.95 1.61
CA ASP A 180 -1.25 -8.29 1.73
C ASP A 180 -2.04 -9.33 0.89
N GLU A 181 -3.37 -9.18 0.87
CA GLU A 181 -4.26 -9.97 0.02
C GLU A 181 -3.97 -9.73 -1.47
N GLU A 182 -3.86 -8.48 -1.89
CA GLU A 182 -3.62 -8.14 -3.30
C GLU A 182 -2.26 -8.63 -3.80
N LEU A 183 -1.22 -8.55 -2.95
CA LEU A 183 0.09 -9.10 -3.25
C LEU A 183 0.04 -10.62 -3.38
N ALA A 184 -0.61 -11.32 -2.44
CA ALA A 184 -0.79 -12.76 -2.54
C ALA A 184 -1.55 -13.14 -3.82
N LEU A 185 -2.59 -12.38 -4.19
CA LEU A 185 -3.38 -12.58 -5.41
C LEU A 185 -2.53 -12.43 -6.68
N VAL A 186 -1.75 -11.36 -6.83
CA VAL A 186 -0.91 -11.17 -8.02
C VAL A 186 0.23 -12.18 -8.08
N LEU A 187 0.86 -12.50 -6.95
CA LEU A 187 1.90 -13.53 -6.89
C LEU A 187 1.37 -14.91 -7.30
N ASN A 188 0.15 -15.26 -6.88
CA ASN A 188 -0.52 -16.49 -7.31
C ASN A 188 -0.95 -16.45 -8.78
N HIS A 189 -1.33 -15.29 -9.31
CA HIS A 189 -1.59 -15.12 -10.75
C HIS A 189 -0.33 -15.39 -11.59
N LEU A 190 0.83 -14.88 -11.16
CA LEU A 190 2.12 -15.17 -11.80
C LEU A 190 2.48 -16.65 -11.68
N ALA A 191 2.29 -17.23 -10.49
CA ALA A 191 2.56 -18.65 -10.25
C ALA A 191 1.70 -19.58 -11.13
N ALA A 192 0.47 -19.17 -11.46
CA ALA A 192 -0.42 -19.94 -12.33
C ALA A 192 0.13 -20.15 -13.76
N TRP A 193 1.16 -19.42 -14.19
CA TRP A 193 1.79 -19.63 -15.50
C TRP A 193 2.73 -20.84 -15.57
N GLY A 194 3.16 -21.38 -14.43
CA GLY A 194 3.88 -22.65 -14.42
C GLY A 194 4.67 -22.95 -13.16
N ALA A 195 4.06 -22.70 -12.00
CA ALA A 195 4.56 -23.18 -10.72
C ALA A 195 4.77 -24.72 -10.73
N PRO A 196 5.84 -25.22 -10.07
CA PRO A 196 6.11 -26.65 -10.05
C PRO A 196 5.08 -27.45 -9.24
N PRO A 197 4.98 -28.79 -9.44
CA PRO A 197 4.19 -29.65 -8.58
C PRO A 197 4.55 -29.47 -7.10
N GLY A 198 3.54 -29.42 -6.23
CA GLY A 198 3.73 -29.20 -4.80
C GLY A 198 4.00 -27.74 -4.42
N PHE A 199 3.91 -26.79 -5.36
CA PHE A 199 3.99 -25.37 -5.06
C PHE A 199 2.94 -24.96 -4.02
N ARG A 200 3.39 -24.26 -2.98
CA ARG A 200 2.50 -23.67 -1.97
C ARG A 200 2.07 -22.28 -2.44
N PRO A 201 0.75 -22.04 -2.67
CA PRO A 201 0.24 -20.71 -2.97
C PRO A 201 0.70 -19.69 -1.92
N TYR A 202 0.93 -18.46 -2.35
CA TYR A 202 1.22 -17.35 -1.45
C TYR A 202 -0.02 -17.01 -0.64
N THR A 203 0.17 -16.70 0.65
CA THR A 203 -0.90 -16.23 1.54
C THR A 203 -0.66 -14.80 2.00
N PRO A 204 -1.73 -14.06 2.40
CA PRO A 204 -1.59 -12.73 2.98
C PRO A 204 -0.68 -12.71 4.21
N GLU A 205 -0.71 -13.76 5.03
CA GLU A 205 0.11 -13.87 6.24
C GLU A 205 1.60 -13.97 5.90
N GLU A 206 1.96 -14.65 4.81
CA GLU A 206 3.35 -14.70 4.34
C GLU A 206 3.83 -13.34 3.85
N VAL A 207 2.97 -12.60 3.14
CA VAL A 207 3.29 -11.22 2.71
C VAL A 207 3.45 -10.31 3.93
N LYS A 208 2.54 -10.40 4.89
CA LYS A 208 2.61 -9.65 6.16
C LYS A 208 3.92 -9.92 6.90
N ALA A 209 4.30 -11.19 7.04
CA ALA A 209 5.57 -11.56 7.68
C ALA A 209 6.79 -11.01 6.92
N ALA A 210 6.74 -10.97 5.59
CA ALA A 210 7.81 -10.37 4.79
C ALA A 210 7.93 -8.85 5.01
N ARG A 211 6.83 -8.15 5.32
CA ARG A 211 6.83 -6.71 5.66
C ARG A 211 7.54 -6.38 6.97
N GLU A 212 7.61 -7.33 7.89
CA GLU A 212 8.33 -7.17 9.17
C GLU A 212 9.84 -7.09 8.98
N ASN A 213 10.35 -7.49 7.80
CA ASN A 213 11.77 -7.45 7.45
C ASN A 213 11.99 -6.73 6.11
N PRO A 214 11.92 -5.37 6.09
CA PRO A 214 12.11 -4.59 4.88
C PRO A 214 13.45 -4.86 4.18
N ARG A 215 13.43 -4.84 2.85
CA ARG A 215 14.61 -4.98 1.99
C ARG A 215 14.75 -3.80 1.05
N SER A 216 15.98 -3.40 0.73
CA SER A 216 16.24 -2.48 -0.36
C SER A 216 16.20 -3.21 -1.72
N PRO A 217 15.91 -2.53 -2.84
CA PRO A 217 15.96 -3.14 -4.17
C PRO A 217 17.32 -3.79 -4.51
N GLU A 218 18.42 -3.27 -3.99
CA GLU A 218 19.77 -3.84 -4.16
C GLU A 218 19.96 -5.11 -3.33
N GLU A 219 19.40 -5.18 -2.12
CA GLU A 219 19.39 -6.40 -1.31
C GLU A 219 18.57 -7.49 -1.99
N VAL A 220 17.43 -7.14 -2.59
CA VAL A 220 16.64 -8.08 -3.39
C VAL A 220 17.45 -8.55 -4.60
N LEU A 221 18.14 -7.66 -5.31
CA LEU A 221 19.06 -8.06 -6.39
C LEU A 221 20.15 -9.02 -5.90
N ALA A 222 20.70 -8.82 -4.70
CA ALA A 222 21.72 -9.70 -4.14
C ALA A 222 21.17 -11.13 -3.92
N LEU A 223 19.92 -11.26 -3.44
CA LEU A 223 19.24 -12.56 -3.33
C LEU A 223 19.13 -13.25 -4.68
N ARG A 224 18.80 -12.51 -5.75
CA ARG A 224 18.72 -13.05 -7.12
C ARG A 224 19.98 -13.79 -7.54
N ARG A 225 21.15 -13.24 -7.20
CA ARG A 225 22.45 -13.80 -7.58
C ARG A 225 22.70 -15.16 -6.91
N GLY A 226 22.15 -15.35 -5.70
CA GLY A 226 22.21 -16.62 -4.97
C GLY A 226 21.37 -17.75 -5.57
N LEU A 227 20.39 -17.42 -6.45
CA LEU A 227 19.47 -18.40 -7.03
C LEU A 227 20.07 -19.23 -8.17
N GLY A 228 21.25 -18.85 -8.70
CA GLY A 228 21.89 -19.58 -9.81
C GLY A 228 21.05 -19.62 -11.09
N LEU A 229 20.25 -18.58 -11.35
CA LEU A 229 19.40 -18.50 -12.55
C LEU A 229 20.23 -18.44 -13.84
N PRO A 230 19.78 -19.09 -14.93
CA PRO A 230 20.43 -19.08 -16.23
C PRO A 230 20.35 -17.71 -16.95
#